data_AF-A0A377ZKL1-F1
#
_entry.id   AF-A0A377ZKL1-F1
#
_cell.length_a   1.000
_cell.length_b   1.000
_cell.length_c   1.000
_cell.angle_alpha   90.00
_cell.angle_beta   90.00
_cell.angle_gamma   90.00
#
_symmetry.space_group_name_H-M   'P 1'
#
loop_
_entity.id
_entity.type
_entity.pdbx_description
1 polymer ?
#
loop_
_entity_poly.entity_id
_entity_poly.type
_entity_poly.pdbx_seq_one_letter_code
_entity_poly.pdbx_strand_id
1 'polypeptide(L)' 'MQAGICCAIMPLNNGLEALSDNLEILPIAETHVDSQLALIMRQQEPVSTLAEKCFAEAQGIFG' A
#
# COMPACT_ATOMS: atom_id res chain seq x y z
N MET A 1 3.01 4.35 -23.05
CA MET A 1 3.92 3.63 -22.13
C MET A 1 3.05 3.01 -21.06
N GLN A 2 2.78 1.70 -21.07
CA GLN A 2 3.69 0.56 -20.81
C GLN A 2 3.28 0.02 -19.44
N ALA A 3 2.38 -0.97 -19.43
CA ALA A 3 2.23 -1.84 -18.28
C ALA A 3 3.64 -2.36 -17.98
N GLY A 4 4.20 -1.98 -16.84
CA GLY A 4 5.51 -2.46 -16.41
C GLY A 4 5.48 -3.98 -16.33
N ILE A 5 6.62 -4.63 -16.62
CA ILE A 5 6.79 -6.08 -16.45
C ILE A 5 7.00 -6.36 -14.95
N CYS A 6 6.01 -6.05 -14.13
CA CYS A 6 6.11 -6.15 -12.68
C CYS A 6 4.85 -6.80 -12.12
N CYS A 7 5.04 -7.91 -11.41
CA CYS A 7 4.03 -8.54 -10.58
C CYS A 7 4.46 -8.37 -9.12
N ALA A 8 3.51 -8.20 -8.22
CA ALA A 8 3.77 -8.10 -6.78
C ALA A 8 2.82 -9.04 -6.03
N ILE A 9 3.28 -9.54 -4.88
CA ILE A 9 2.41 -10.21 -3.90
C ILE A 9 1.95 -9.14 -2.92
N MET A 10 0.64 -8.97 -2.79
CA MET A 10 0.06 -7.95 -1.93
C MET A 10 -1.16 -8.51 -1.19
N PRO A 11 -1.45 -8.06 0.04
CA PRO A 11 -2.69 -8.43 0.73
C PRO A 11 -3.92 -7.95 -0.05
N LEU A 12 -5.01 -8.71 -0.02
CA LEU A 12 -6.29 -8.29 -0.62
C LEU A 12 -7.00 -7.23 0.25
N ASN A 13 -7.95 -6.53 -0.35
CA ASN A 13 -8.77 -5.47 0.25
C ASN A 13 -7.96 -4.24 0.66
N ASN A 14 -6.94 -3.89 -0.13
CA ASN A 14 -6.06 -2.75 0.13
C ASN A 14 -6.41 -1.51 -0.74
N GLY A 15 -7.44 -1.61 -1.59
CA GLY A 15 -7.90 -0.54 -2.46
C GLY A 15 -7.25 -0.56 -3.85
N LEU A 16 -6.22 -1.39 -4.07
CA LEU A 16 -5.61 -1.55 -5.38
C LEU A 16 -6.60 -2.16 -6.39
N GLU A 17 -7.57 -2.94 -5.92
CA GLU A 17 -8.64 -3.53 -6.73
C GLU A 17 -9.43 -2.49 -7.53
N ALA A 18 -9.50 -1.24 -7.05
CA ALA A 18 -10.26 -0.17 -7.68
C ALA A 18 -9.39 0.80 -8.51
N LEU A 19 -8.07 0.57 -8.60
CA LEU A 19 -7.11 1.58 -9.05
C LEU A 19 -6.89 1.60 -10.58
N SER A 20 -7.20 0.50 -11.28
CA SER A 20 -7.11 0.45 -12.75
C SER A 20 -7.85 -0.74 -13.35
N ASP A 21 -8.51 -0.52 -14.49
CA ASP A 21 -9.09 -1.59 -15.32
C ASP A 21 -8.03 -2.45 -16.02
N ASN A 22 -6.77 -1.99 -16.05
CA ASN A 22 -5.64 -2.71 -16.67
C ASN A 22 -4.80 -3.50 -15.66
N LEU A 23 -5.28 -3.66 -14.43
CA LEU A 23 -4.66 -4.46 -13.39
C LEU A 23 -5.42 -5.77 -13.22
N GLU A 24 -4.72 -6.89 -13.31
CA GLU A 24 -5.26 -8.20 -12.98
C GLU A 24 -4.81 -8.61 -11.58
N ILE A 25 -5.76 -8.97 -10.71
CA ILE A 25 -5.49 -9.49 -9.37
C ILE A 25 -5.87 -10.96 -9.34
N LEU A 26 -4.89 -11.82 -9.07
CA LEU A 26 -5.06 -13.26 -8.98
C LEU A 26 -5.01 -13.67 -7.50
N PRO A 27 -6.15 -14.07 -6.87
CA PRO A 27 -6.17 -14.49 -5.48
C PRO A 27 -5.34 -15.76 -5.26
N ILE A 28 -4.52 -15.77 -4.20
CA ILE A 28 -3.75 -16.95 -3.79
C ILE A 28 -4.53 -17.67 -2.68
N ALA A 29 -5.03 -18.88 -2.98
CA ALA A 29 -5.83 -19.67 -2.06
C ALA A 29 -5.03 -20.10 -0.81
N GLU A 30 -5.73 -20.23 0.33
CA GLU A 30 -5.19 -20.76 1.60
C GLU A 30 -3.98 -19.99 2.16
N THR A 31 -3.88 -18.69 1.87
CA THR A 31 -2.83 -17.82 2.40
C THR A 31 -3.35 -16.96 3.55
N HIS A 32 -2.50 -16.76 4.56
CA HIS A 32 -2.71 -15.78 5.61
C HIS A 32 -1.51 -14.84 5.64
N VAL A 33 -1.78 -13.56 5.86
CA VAL A 33 -0.74 -12.54 6.03
C VAL A 33 -0.71 -12.21 7.51
N ASP A 34 0.37 -12.60 8.21
CA ASP A 34 0.56 -12.31 9.64
C ASP A 34 0.90 -10.84 9.92
N SER A 35 1.09 -10.04 8.88
CA SER A 35 1.53 -8.65 8.98
C SER A 35 0.39 -7.68 8.68
N GLN A 36 0.21 -6.71 9.57
CA GLN A 36 -0.68 -5.58 9.33
C GLN A 36 -0.07 -4.63 8.29
N LEU A 37 -0.90 -4.10 7.40
CA LEU A 37 -0.50 -2.99 6.54
C LEU A 37 -0.19 -1.76 7.42
N ALA A 38 1.00 -1.17 7.25
CA ALA A 38 1.43 -0.03 8.05
C ALA A 38 2.19 1.00 7.19
N LEU A 39 2.19 2.24 7.65
CA LEU A 39 3.01 3.30 7.09
C LEU A 39 4.35 3.38 7.85
N ILE A 40 5.46 3.55 7.11
CA ILE A 40 6.81 3.67 7.69
C ILE A 40 7.41 5.02 7.30
N MET A 41 7.80 5.81 8.31
CA MET A 41 8.44 7.10 8.09
C MET A 41 9.95 6.99 8.33
N ARG A 42 10.75 7.56 7.43
CA ARG A 42 12.20 7.64 7.58
C ARG A 42 12.53 8.56 8.76
N GLN A 43 13.29 8.07 9.74
CA GLN A 43 13.68 8.83 10.94
C GLN A 43 14.88 9.78 10.75
N GLN A 44 15.44 9.87 9.55
CA GLN A 44 16.64 10.67 9.25
C GLN A 44 16.25 11.99 8.59
N GLU A 45 17.04 13.05 8.83
CA GLU A 45 16.84 14.35 8.17
C GLU A 45 17.11 14.29 6.65
N PRO A 46 16.50 15.15 5.83
CA PRO A 46 15.44 16.10 6.21
C PRO A 46 14.10 15.40 6.50
N VAL A 47 13.41 15.81 7.56
CA VAL A 47 12.03 15.39 7.81
C VAL A 47 11.10 15.96 6.73
N SER A 48 10.21 15.13 6.19
CA SER A 48 9.25 15.53 5.16
C SER A 48 7.95 15.99 5.80
N THR A 49 7.67 17.29 5.75
CA THR A 49 6.41 17.88 6.23
C THR A 49 5.18 17.31 5.51
N LEU A 50 5.35 16.88 4.25
CA LEU A 50 4.31 16.15 3.52
C LEU A 50 4.08 14.77 4.14
N ALA A 51 5.16 14.05 4.47
CA ALA A 51 5.03 12.74 5.13
C ALA A 51 4.34 12.88 6.49
N GLU A 52 4.68 13.87 7.30
CA GLU A 52 4.01 14.13 8.58
C GLU A 52 2.48 14.30 8.42
N LYS A 53 2.06 15.14 7.46
CA LYS A 53 0.64 15.35 7.17
C LYS A 53 -0.06 14.06 6.72
N CYS A 54 0.56 13.31 5.79
CA CYS A 54 0.00 12.05 5.31
C CYS A 54 -0.17 11.04 6.46
N PHE A 55 0.78 10.96 7.38
CA PHE A 55 0.68 10.05 8.54
C PHE A 55 -0.40 10.49 9.52
N ALA A 56 -0.54 11.79 9.78
CA ALA A 56 -1.60 12.32 10.64
C ALA A 56 -2.99 12.03 10.05
N GLU A 57 -3.18 12.20 8.74
CA GLU A 57 -4.44 11.87 8.07
C GLU A 57 -4.72 10.37 8.06
N ALA A 58 -3.69 9.55 7.81
CA ALA A 58 -3.80 8.10 7.78
C ALA A 58 -4.20 7.51 9.14
N GLN A 59 -3.80 8.11 10.26
CA GLN A 59 -4.29 7.71 11.59
C GLN A 59 -5.81 7.82 11.71
N GLY A 60 -6.45 8.76 11.02
CA GLY A 60 -7.91 8.86 10.99
C GLY A 60 -8.60 7.81 10.10
N ILE A 61 -7.85 7.15 9.20
CA ILE A 61 -8.37 6.14 8.27
C ILE A 61 -8.15 4.73 8.84
N PHE A 62 -6.98 4.49 9.46
CA PHE A 62 -6.53 3.16 9.89
C PHE A 62 -6.42 2.97 11.42
N GLY A 63 -6.60 4.04 12.20
CA GLY A 63 -6.50 4.03 13.67
C GLY A 63 -7.80 3.76 14.40
#